data_AF-A0A5J4WFH5-F1
#
_entry.id   AF-A0A5J4WFH5-F1
#
_cell.length_a   1.000
_cell.length_b   1.000
_cell.length_c   1.000
_cell.angle_alpha   90.00
_cell.angle_beta   90.00
_cell.angle_gamma   90.00
#
_symmetry.space_group_name_H-M   'P 1'
#
loop_
_entity.id
_entity.type
_entity.pdbx_description
1 polymer ?
#
loop_
_entity_poly.entity_id
_entity_poly.type
_entity_poly.pdbx_seq_one_letter_code
_entity_poly.pdbx_strand_id
1 'polypeptide(L)'
;MSTLINIPTKIVTYGEIDGVLNELIEAKAAYDTVVEKHLINQPTSDSKQKILTTIESENFKIKYPHTPVLFDDAMSVFKNKQLPLFKKLFKNRQP
;
A
#
# COMPACT_ATOMS: atom_id res chain seq x y z
N MET A 1 -8.77 -22.26 13.37
CA MET A 1 -7.39 -21.82 13.64
C MET A 1 -7.44 -20.34 13.97
N SER A 2 -7.24 -19.96 15.23
CA SER A 2 -7.16 -18.55 15.65
C SER A 2 -5.78 -18.03 15.26
N THR A 3 -5.71 -17.33 14.13
CA THR A 3 -4.49 -16.66 13.68
C THR A 3 -4.17 -15.52 14.64
N LEU A 4 -3.03 -15.61 15.34
CA LEU A 4 -2.51 -14.59 16.27
C LEU A 4 -2.22 -13.24 15.59
N ILE A 5 -2.09 -13.25 14.27
CA ILE A 5 -1.82 -12.08 13.44
C ILE A 5 -2.81 -12.13 12.28
N ASN A 6 -3.64 -11.10 12.16
CA ASN A 6 -4.47 -10.90 10.98
C ASN A 6 -3.67 -10.05 9.99
N ILE A 7 -3.18 -10.65 8.91
CA ILE A 7 -2.50 -9.90 7.85
C ILE A 7 -3.60 -9.39 6.91
N PRO A 8 -3.75 -8.06 6.78
CA PRO A 8 -4.68 -7.48 5.84
C PRO A 8 -4.34 -7.94 4.42
N THR A 9 -5.29 -8.57 3.73
CA THR A 9 -5.08 -9.11 2.38
C THR A 9 -6.21 -8.66 1.47
N LYS A 10 -5.85 -8.06 0.33
CA LYS A 10 -6.79 -7.59 -0.68
C LYS A 10 -6.53 -8.33 -1.99
N ILE A 11 -7.50 -9.14 -2.41
CA ILE A 11 -7.48 -9.82 -3.71
C ILE A 11 -8.04 -8.83 -4.75
N VAL A 12 -7.28 -8.60 -5.82
CA VAL A 12 -7.63 -7.64 -6.87
C VAL A 12 -7.47 -8.29 -8.23
N THR A 13 -8.34 -7.94 -9.18
CA THR A 13 -8.23 -8.44 -10.56
C THR A 13 -7.05 -7.79 -11.29
N TYR A 14 -6.51 -8.46 -12.31
CA TYR A 14 -5.41 -7.91 -13.10
C TYR A 14 -5.74 -6.59 -13.82
N GLY A 15 -7.01 -6.32 -14.13
CA GLY A 15 -7.43 -5.08 -14.78
C GLY A 15 -7.39 -3.87 -13.83
N GLU A 16 -7.60 -4.09 -12.54
CA GLU A 16 -7.74 -3.04 -11.52
C GLU A 16 -6.45 -2.84 -10.71
N ILE A 17 -5.48 -3.74 -10.87
CA ILE A 17 -4.28 -3.80 -10.06
C ILE A 17 -3.42 -2.52 -10.14
N ASP A 18 -3.33 -1.89 -11.32
CA ASP A 18 -2.53 -0.67 -11.47
C ASP A 18 -3.16 0.51 -10.72
N GLY A 19 -4.50 0.62 -10.74
CA GLY A 19 -5.24 1.63 -10.01
C GLY A 19 -5.09 1.46 -8.49
N VAL A 20 -5.34 0.24 -7.99
CA VAL A 20 -5.20 -0.06 -6.56
C VAL A 20 -3.76 0.14 -6.08
N LEU A 21 -2.76 -0.21 -6.91
CA LEU A 21 -1.36 0.02 -6.56
C LEU A 21 -1.01 1.51 -6.50
N ASN A 22 -1.49 2.32 -7.46
CA ASN A 22 -1.25 3.76 -7.44
C ASN A 22 -1.91 4.40 -6.22
N GLU A 23 -3.16 4.05 -5.92
CA GLU A 23 -3.86 4.53 -4.72
C GLU A 23 -3.11 4.18 -3.43
N LEU A 24 -2.56 2.96 -3.34
CA LEU A 24 -1.81 2.52 -2.18
C LEU A 24 -0.49 3.29 -2.03
N ILE A 25 0.24 3.50 -3.13
CA ILE A 25 1.48 4.29 -3.15
C ILE A 25 1.21 5.74 -2.72
N GLU A 26 0.16 6.36 -3.26
CA GLU A 26 -0.23 7.73 -2.92
C GLU A 26 -0.67 7.84 -1.45
N ALA A 27 -1.50 6.91 -0.97
CA ALA A 27 -1.95 6.89 0.42
C ALA A 27 -0.77 6.69 1.39
N LYS A 28 0.20 5.85 1.03
CA LYS A 28 1.42 5.66 1.82
C LYS A 28 2.27 6.93 1.86
N ALA A 29 2.51 7.58 0.72
CA ALA A 29 3.26 8.84 0.68
C ALA A 29 2.57 9.96 1.48
N ALA A 30 1.24 10.01 1.43
CA ALA A 30 0.44 10.94 2.23
C ALA A 30 0.54 10.62 3.72
N TYR A 31 0.47 9.35 4.10
CA TYR A 31 0.66 8.91 5.48
C TYR A 31 2.05 9.30 6.00
N ASP A 32 3.11 8.99 5.25
CA ASP A 32 4.49 9.32 5.60
C ASP A 32 4.65 10.83 5.79
N THR A 33 4.05 11.64 4.90
CA THR A 33 4.06 13.10 5.02
C THR A 33 3.37 13.58 6.30
N VAL A 34 2.21 12.99 6.66
CA VAL A 34 1.48 13.35 7.89
C VAL A 34 2.27 12.98 9.13
N VAL A 35 2.92 11.82 9.14
CA VAL A 35 3.75 11.35 10.25
C VAL A 35 5.03 12.17 10.39
N GLU A 36 5.79 12.36 9.30
CA GLU A 36 7.06 13.09 9.31
C GLU A 36 6.90 14.56 9.71
N LYS A 37 5.90 15.23 9.14
CA LYS A 37 5.66 16.66 9.42
C LYS A 37 4.81 16.89 10.67
N HIS A 38 4.41 15.83 11.38
CA HIS A 38 3.55 15.87 12.56
C HIS A 38 2.23 16.64 12.31
N LEU A 39 1.69 16.53 11.09
CA LEU A 39 0.51 17.28 10.64
C LEU A 39 -0.80 16.56 10.97
N ILE A 40 -0.82 15.74 12.01
CA ILE A 40 -1.96 14.88 12.37
C ILE A 40 -3.27 15.66 12.53
N ASN A 41 -3.22 16.96 12.81
CA ASN A 41 -4.40 17.82 12.99
C ASN A 41 -4.78 18.67 11.76
N GLN A 42 -3.94 18.74 10.72
CA GLN A 42 -4.20 19.60 9.55
C GLN A 42 -5.11 19.00 8.46
N PRO A 43 -5.05 17.69 8.11
CA PRO A 43 -5.92 17.16 7.08
C PRO A 43 -7.38 17.11 7.53
N THR A 44 -8.30 17.23 6.59
CA THR A 44 -9.73 17.04 6.83
C THR A 44 -10.01 15.60 7.29
N SER A 45 -11.08 15.41 8.07
CA SER A 45 -11.49 14.10 8.59
C SER A 45 -11.61 13.05 7.46
N ASP A 46 -12.23 13.43 6.34
CA ASP A 46 -12.40 12.56 5.17
C ASP A 46 -11.06 12.13 4.58
N SER A 47 -10.08 13.04 4.50
CA SER A 47 -8.76 12.75 3.95
C SER A 47 -7.98 11.79 4.87
N LYS A 48 -8.06 12.01 6.19
CA LYS A 48 -7.45 11.08 7.17
C LYS A 48 -8.06 9.70 7.05
N GLN A 49 -9.38 9.63 6.99
CA GLN A 49 -10.08 8.35 6.91
C GLN A 49 -9.75 7.63 5.61
N LYS A 50 -9.71 8.33 4.48
CA LYS A 50 -9.31 7.75 3.20
C LYS A 50 -7.89 7.18 3.25
N ILE A 51 -6.91 7.93 3.77
CA ILE A 51 -5.53 7.45 3.92
C ILE A 51 -5.48 6.19 4.80
N LEU A 52 -6.09 6.25 5.98
CA LEU A 52 -6.09 5.16 6.97
C LEU A 52 -6.79 3.90 6.45
N THR A 53 -7.93 4.05 5.76
CA THR A 53 -8.65 2.94 5.16
C THR A 53 -7.87 2.32 4.00
N THR A 54 -7.22 3.12 3.15
CA THR A 54 -6.44 2.60 2.01
C THR A 54 -5.21 1.80 2.44
N ILE A 55 -4.55 2.19 3.53
CA ILE A 55 -3.38 1.46 4.08
C ILE A 55 -3.76 0.46 5.18
N GLU A 56 -5.06 0.29 5.45
CA GLU A 56 -5.62 -0.58 6.49
C GLU A 56 -4.97 -0.36 7.88
N SER A 57 -4.78 0.92 8.24
CA SER A 57 -4.26 1.35 9.54
C SER A 57 -5.35 2.00 10.38
N GLU A 58 -5.33 1.75 11.70
CA GLU A 58 -6.26 2.37 12.64
C GLU A 58 -5.87 3.81 13.00
N ASN A 59 -4.58 4.17 12.92
CA ASN A 59 -4.07 5.48 13.33
C ASN A 59 -2.69 5.80 12.75
N PHE A 60 -2.26 7.06 12.90
CA PHE A 60 -0.95 7.56 12.46
C PHE A 60 0.19 7.29 13.47
N LYS A 61 0.09 6.25 14.32
CA LYS A 61 1.12 5.96 15.34
C LYS A 61 2.25 5.08 14.82
N ILE A 62 2.02 4.36 13.72
CA ILE A 62 3.03 3.47 13.14
C ILE A 62 4.03 4.36 12.40
N LYS A 63 5.29 4.34 12.85
CA LYS A 63 6.36 5.20 12.32
C LYS A 63 6.70 4.87 10.86
N TYR A 64 6.65 3.59 10.51
CA TYR A 64 6.84 3.10 9.15
C TYR A 64 5.81 2.01 8.87
N PRO A 65 4.67 2.31 8.23
CA PRO A 65 3.77 1.28 7.77
C PRO A 65 4.50 0.49 6.68
N HIS A 66 5.05 -0.65 7.08
CA HIS A 66 5.57 -1.60 6.11
C HIS A 66 4.38 -2.19 5.38
N THR A 67 4.23 -1.83 4.10
CA THR A 67 3.35 -2.55 3.19
C THR A 67 4.20 -3.59 2.47
N PRO A 68 4.28 -4.84 2.95
CA PRO A 68 4.89 -5.91 2.17
C PRO A 68 3.99 -6.19 0.96
N VAL A 69 4.35 -5.61 -0.18
CA VAL A 69 3.68 -5.87 -1.45
C VAL A 69 4.33 -7.11 -2.07
N LEU A 70 3.85 -8.29 -1.68
CA LEU A 70 4.30 -9.58 -2.22
C LEU A 70 3.37 -10.01 -3.36
N PHE A 71 3.92 -10.05 -4.57
CA PHE A 71 3.25 -10.51 -5.78
C PHE A 71 4.06 -11.62 -6.45
N ASP A 72 4.51 -12.62 -5.69
CA ASP A 72 5.31 -13.72 -6.24
C ASP A 72 4.59 -14.41 -7.41
N ASP A 73 3.26 -14.58 -7.30
CA ASP A 73 2.44 -15.09 -8.39
C ASP A 73 2.36 -14.12 -9.58
N ALA A 74 2.26 -12.80 -9.35
CA ALA A 74 2.20 -11.84 -10.45
C ALA A 74 3.55 -11.66 -11.16
N MET A 75 4.70 -11.77 -10.47
CA MET A 75 6.01 -11.77 -11.14
C MET A 75 6.21 -13.02 -12.02
N SER A 76 5.62 -14.15 -11.62
CA SER A 76 5.64 -15.38 -12.42
C SER A 76 4.75 -15.31 -13.68
N VAL A 77 3.63 -14.58 -13.59
CA VAL A 77 2.67 -14.36 -14.70
C VAL A 77 3.14 -13.22 -15.62
N PHE A 78 3.67 -12.13 -15.06
CA PHE A 78 4.27 -11.01 -15.80
C PHE A 78 5.77 -11.23 -16.03
N LYS A 79 6.15 -12.31 -16.72
CA LYS A 79 7.56 -12.54 -17.15
C LYS A 79 8.09 -11.46 -18.11
N ASN A 80 7.20 -10.64 -18.66
CA ASN A 80 7.60 -9.57 -19.57
C ASN A 80 8.14 -8.35 -18.81
N LYS A 81 9.47 -8.26 -18.75
CA LYS A 81 10.22 -7.16 -18.13
C LYS A 81 9.93 -5.77 -18.73
N GLN A 82 9.29 -5.71 -19.90
CA GLN A 82 8.93 -4.44 -20.54
C GLN A 82 7.62 -3.85 -20.01
N LEU A 83 6.80 -4.63 -19.29
CA LEU A 83 5.54 -4.12 -18.75
C LEU A 83 5.79 -3.04 -17.68
N PRO A 84 5.12 -1.87 -17.75
CA PRO A 84 5.23 -0.83 -16.73
C PRO A 84 4.89 -1.33 -15.33
N LEU A 85 3.89 -2.20 -15.22
CA LEU A 85 3.48 -2.85 -13.97
C LEU A 85 4.64 -3.67 -13.37
N PHE A 86 5.34 -4.47 -14.19
CA PHE A 86 6.50 -5.25 -13.73
C PHE A 86 7.60 -4.36 -13.14
N LYS A 87 7.88 -3.21 -13.77
CA LYS A 87 8.86 -2.24 -13.26
C LYS A 87 8.42 -1.60 -11.93
N LYS A 88 7.14 -1.23 -11.80
CA LYS A 88 6.57 -0.71 -10.55
C LYS A 88 6.66 -1.74 -9.43
N LEU A 89 6.33 -3.00 -9.72
CA LEU A 89 6.40 -4.11 -8.78
C LEU A 89 7.83 -4.37 -8.31
N PHE A 90 8.78 -4.48 -9.24
CA PHE A 90 10.18 -4.76 -8.91
C PHE A 90 10.81 -3.69 -7.99
N LYS A 91 10.48 -2.41 -8.20
CA LYS A 91 10.97 -1.31 -7.37
C LYS A 91 10.41 -1.30 -5.94
N ASN A 92 9.22 -1.88 -5.74
CA ASN A 92 8.52 -1.91 -4.45
C ASN A 92 8.70 -3.25 -3.71
N ARG A 93 9.49 -4.16 -4.26
CA ARG A 93 9.86 -5.42 -3.60
C ARG A 93 10.74 -5.09 -2.39
N GLN A 94 10.46 -5.70 -1.24
CA GLN A 94 11.37 -5.63 -0.09
C GLN A 94 12.69 -6.33 -0.45
N PRO A 95 13.85 -5.79 0.00
CA PRO A 95 15.14 -6.45 -0.18
C PRO A 95 15.15 -7.87 0.41
#